data_AF-A0AB37L4B2-F1
#
_entry.id   AF-A0AB37L4B2-F1
#
_cell.length_a   1.000
_cell.length_b   1.000
_cell.length_c   1.000
_cell.angle_alpha   90.00
_cell.angle_beta   90.00
_cell.angle_gamma   90.00
#
_symmetry.space_group_name_H-M   'P 1'
#
loop_
_entity.id
_entity.type
_entity.pdbx_description
1 polymer ?
#
loop_
_entity_poly.entity_id
_entity_poly.type
_entity_poly.pdbx_seq_one_letter_code
_entity_poly.pdbx_strand_id
1 'polypeptide(L)'
;MGLKIHTLAEIPDSVSKNYYLYILDYYNWDEPIGNTLRENFDKIAEFAANNNSVVIQGMAGSHFYSELMSWESINGIDPLDLLPALMITTLHPKYFIDGNNKQLKGKNIPKDKFVFLEIRKICQRPQDVVVLLEKIFQDIKEKKAIQDFKVKKELKGGAGKILNDTLILEPNVGGIGINLNNLFKFLKDR
;
A
#
# COMPACT_ATOMS: atom_id res chain seq x y z
N MET A 1 8.40 -11.18 -3.93
CA MET A 1 9.64 -11.00 -3.16
C MET A 1 9.25 -10.22 -1.93
N GLY A 2 9.82 -10.52 -0.77
CA GLY A 2 9.60 -9.75 0.44
C GLY A 2 10.89 -9.08 0.88
N LEU A 3 10.80 -7.81 1.28
CA LEU A 3 11.89 -7.05 1.87
C LEU A 3 11.47 -6.55 3.25
N LYS A 4 12.22 -6.95 4.29
CA LYS A 4 12.16 -6.33 5.62
C LYS A 4 13.40 -5.46 5.75
N ILE A 5 13.21 -4.16 5.92
CA ILE A 5 14.29 -3.16 5.78
C ILE A 5 14.28 -2.15 6.92
N HIS A 6 15.44 -1.56 7.20
CA HIS A 6 15.55 -0.44 8.15
C HIS A 6 15.37 0.92 7.47
N THR A 7 15.66 1.01 6.18
CA THR A 7 15.51 2.23 5.37
C THR A 7 15.17 1.86 3.93
N LEU A 8 14.36 2.70 3.27
CA LEU A 8 14.07 2.56 1.84
C LEU A 8 15.34 2.66 0.98
N ALA A 9 16.41 3.26 1.50
CA ALA A 9 17.70 3.40 0.80
C ALA A 9 18.41 2.07 0.53
N GLU A 10 18.00 1.00 1.19
CA GLU A 10 18.51 -0.36 0.95
C GLU A 10 18.00 -0.97 -0.36
N ILE A 11 16.96 -0.41 -0.99
CA ILE A 11 16.37 -0.96 -2.21
C ILE A 11 17.13 -0.46 -3.45
N PRO A 12 17.78 -1.34 -4.24
CA PRO A 12 18.57 -0.92 -5.40
C PRO A 12 17.70 -0.40 -6.55
N ASP A 13 18.14 0.68 -7.18
CA ASP A 13 17.48 1.30 -8.34
C ASP A 13 17.36 0.37 -9.56
N SER A 14 18.25 -0.62 -9.67
CA SER A 14 18.27 -1.57 -10.77
C SER A 14 17.13 -2.59 -10.72
N VAL A 15 16.36 -2.64 -9.62
CA VAL A 15 15.27 -3.60 -9.42
C VAL A 15 13.92 -2.93 -9.62
N SER A 16 13.39 -3.06 -10.84
CA SER A 16 12.01 -2.66 -11.13
C SER A 16 11.04 -3.82 -10.90
N LYS A 17 9.89 -3.52 -10.29
CA LYS A 17 8.76 -4.43 -10.13
C LYS A 17 7.51 -3.78 -10.71
N ASN A 18 6.54 -4.61 -11.08
CA ASN A 18 5.27 -4.10 -11.61
C ASN A 18 4.50 -3.34 -10.53
N TYR A 19 4.54 -3.85 -9.30
CA TYR A 19 3.90 -3.23 -8.15
C TYR A 19 4.77 -3.33 -6.90
N TYR A 20 4.69 -2.28 -6.10
CA TYR A 20 5.28 -2.16 -4.77
C TYR A 20 4.14 -2.16 -3.76
N LEU A 21 4.17 -3.13 -2.85
CA LEU A 21 3.23 -3.28 -1.75
C LEU A 21 3.92 -2.85 -0.47
N TYR A 22 3.32 -1.95 0.30
CA TYR A 22 3.87 -1.49 1.57
C TYR A 22 2.92 -1.89 2.69
N ILE A 23 3.43 -2.64 3.66
CA ILE A 23 2.73 -2.88 4.92
C ILE A 23 2.92 -1.64 5.77
N LEU A 24 1.83 -0.91 5.98
CA LEU A 24 1.82 0.32 6.74
C LEU A 24 1.32 0.03 8.15
N ASP A 25 2.26 -0.07 9.09
CA ASP A 25 1.99 -0.33 10.50
C ASP A 25 2.97 0.48 11.37
N TYR A 26 2.75 1.80 11.33
CA TYR A 26 3.71 2.84 11.72
C TYR A 26 4.35 2.67 13.10
N TYR A 27 3.61 2.14 14.08
CA TYR A 27 4.13 1.98 15.43
C TYR A 27 4.50 0.52 15.75
N ASN A 28 4.30 -0.42 14.82
CA ASN A 28 4.20 -1.84 15.15
C ASN A 28 3.41 -2.02 16.46
N TRP A 29 2.28 -1.33 16.58
CA TRP A 29 1.50 -1.38 17.81
C TRP A 29 1.19 -2.84 18.10
N ASP A 30 1.34 -3.22 19.37
CA ASP A 30 0.99 -4.55 19.84
C ASP A 30 -0.54 -4.63 19.90
N GLU A 31 -1.11 -4.85 18.73
CA GLU A 31 -2.53 -4.94 18.51
C GLU A 31 -2.80 -6.14 17.59
N PRO A 32 -3.87 -6.91 17.84
CA PRO A 32 -4.04 -8.23 17.21
C PRO A 32 -4.06 -8.24 15.68
N ILE A 33 -4.59 -7.20 15.04
CA ILE A 33 -4.74 -7.09 13.58
C ILE A 33 -3.38 -6.83 12.92
N GLY A 34 -2.67 -5.80 13.38
CA GLY A 34 -1.31 -5.46 12.95
C GLY A 34 -0.33 -6.59 13.21
N ASN A 35 -0.38 -7.22 14.38
CA ASN A 35 0.42 -8.41 14.69
C ASN A 35 0.20 -9.50 13.65
N THR A 36 -1.07 -9.81 13.36
CA THR A 36 -1.41 -10.85 12.38
C THR A 36 -0.97 -10.47 10.97
N LEU A 37 -1.11 -9.21 10.56
CA LEU A 37 -0.64 -8.73 9.26
C LEU A 37 0.89 -8.92 9.12
N ARG A 38 1.65 -8.61 10.17
CA ARG A 38 3.12 -8.77 10.20
C ARG A 38 3.54 -10.24 10.24
N GLU A 39 2.83 -11.08 10.99
CA GLU A 39 3.08 -12.53 11.06
C GLU A 39 2.81 -13.22 9.72
N ASN A 40 1.89 -12.69 8.91
CA ASN A 40 1.59 -13.23 7.58
C ASN A 40 2.52 -12.69 6.47
N PHE A 41 3.57 -11.91 6.82
CA PHE A 41 4.48 -11.33 5.84
C PHE A 41 5.03 -12.36 4.84
N ASP A 42 5.42 -13.55 5.29
CA ASP A 42 6.04 -14.55 4.42
C ASP A 42 5.06 -15.02 3.33
N LYS A 43 3.78 -15.19 3.66
CA LYS A 43 2.72 -15.49 2.68
C LYS A 43 2.54 -14.35 1.68
N ILE A 44 2.56 -13.09 2.16
CA ILE A 44 2.46 -11.90 1.31
C ILE A 44 3.68 -11.82 0.37
N ALA A 45 4.87 -12.15 0.87
CA ALA A 45 6.12 -12.12 0.14
C ALA A 45 6.19 -13.18 -0.97
N GLU A 46 5.72 -14.39 -0.67
CA GLU A 46 5.55 -15.48 -1.63
C GLU A 46 4.56 -15.07 -2.73
N PHE A 47 3.39 -14.55 -2.34
CA PHE A 47 2.41 -14.04 -3.29
C PHE A 47 3.01 -12.97 -4.21
N ALA A 48 3.70 -11.98 -3.63
CA ALA A 48 4.33 -10.92 -4.41
C ALA A 48 5.39 -11.49 -5.38
N ALA A 49 6.13 -12.54 -4.99
CA ALA A 49 7.18 -13.15 -5.83
C ALA A 49 6.58 -13.79 -7.08
N ASN A 50 5.48 -14.51 -6.90
CA ASN A 50 4.77 -15.19 -7.97
C ASN A 50 4.05 -14.22 -8.93
N ASN A 51 3.94 -12.94 -8.58
CA ASN A 51 3.19 -11.92 -9.33
C ASN A 51 4.05 -10.71 -9.75
N ASN A 52 5.36 -10.89 -9.94
CA ASN A 52 6.32 -9.85 -10.31
C ASN A 52 6.20 -8.54 -9.48
N SER A 53 5.95 -8.70 -8.19
CA SER A 53 5.72 -7.63 -7.24
C SER A 53 6.68 -7.79 -6.05
N VAL A 54 6.79 -6.73 -5.25
CA VAL A 54 7.54 -6.77 -3.99
C VAL A 54 6.67 -6.25 -2.86
N VAL A 55 6.68 -6.97 -1.73
CA VAL A 55 6.17 -6.44 -0.46
C VAL A 55 7.34 -5.91 0.35
N ILE A 56 7.13 -4.74 0.94
CA ILE A 56 8.11 -4.02 1.73
C ILE A 56 7.50 -3.76 3.11
N GLN A 57 8.24 -4.12 4.15
CA GLN A 57 7.87 -3.88 5.54
C GLN A 57 9.05 -3.24 6.28
N GLY A 58 8.77 -2.20 7.07
CA GLY A 58 9.75 -1.63 7.98
C GLY A 58 10.02 -2.54 9.19
N MET A 59 11.28 -2.66 9.58
CA MET A 59 11.65 -3.31 10.84
C MET A 59 11.25 -2.44 12.04
N ALA A 60 11.16 -3.03 13.24
CA ALA A 60 10.88 -2.25 14.45
C ALA A 60 11.99 -1.21 14.70
N GLY A 61 11.60 0.02 15.03
CA GLY A 61 12.53 1.14 15.24
C GLY A 61 13.23 1.63 13.97
N SER A 62 12.74 1.25 12.78
CA SER A 62 13.32 1.65 11.49
C SER A 62 12.97 3.09 11.09
N HIS A 63 13.80 3.67 10.23
CA HIS A 63 13.52 4.95 9.58
C HIS A 63 12.55 4.83 8.41
N PHE A 64 12.27 3.60 7.95
CA PHE A 64 11.31 3.29 6.88
C PHE A 64 10.02 4.09 6.98
N TYR A 65 9.40 4.11 8.17
CA TYR A 65 8.14 4.82 8.35
C TYR A 65 8.33 6.33 8.31
N SER A 66 9.38 6.87 8.95
CA SER A 66 9.68 8.31 8.81
C SER A 66 9.99 8.71 7.37
N GLU A 67 10.65 7.86 6.59
CA GLU A 67 10.97 8.10 5.17
C GLU A 67 9.72 8.03 4.28
N LEU A 68 8.87 7.01 4.48
CA LEU A 68 7.63 6.87 3.72
C LEU A 68 6.59 7.95 4.10
N MET A 69 6.53 8.31 5.38
CA MET A 69 5.53 9.24 5.93
C MET A 69 5.97 10.71 5.84
N SER A 70 7.26 10.97 5.64
CA SER A 70 7.78 12.29 5.26
C SER A 70 7.50 12.65 3.80
N TRP A 71 6.72 11.87 3.04
CA TRP A 71 6.06 12.34 1.80
C TRP A 71 4.94 13.39 2.08
N GLU A 72 4.90 13.92 3.30
CA GLU A 72 3.88 14.75 3.96
C GLU A 72 2.50 14.10 4.05
N SER A 73 2.39 13.23 5.07
CA SER A 73 1.16 12.57 5.52
C SER A 73 0.50 11.77 4.40
N ILE A 74 1.22 10.76 3.90
CA ILE A 74 0.82 9.70 2.96
C ILE A 74 0.38 10.11 1.56
N ASN A 75 -0.43 11.15 1.45
CA ASN A 75 -0.82 11.85 0.25
C ASN A 75 -1.79 12.98 0.68
N GLY A 76 -1.48 13.68 1.78
CA GLY A 76 -2.41 14.57 2.50
C GLY A 76 -3.46 13.88 3.40
N ILE A 77 -3.27 12.61 3.76
CA ILE A 77 -4.12 11.82 4.67
C ILE A 77 -3.38 11.63 6.00
N ASP A 78 -4.05 11.86 7.12
CA ASP A 78 -3.48 11.54 8.43
C ASP A 78 -3.19 10.03 8.53
N PRO A 79 -1.94 9.62 8.79
CA PRO A 79 -1.61 8.23 9.09
C PRO A 79 -2.56 7.53 10.05
N LEU A 80 -2.98 8.20 11.14
CA LEU A 80 -3.84 7.59 12.16
C LEU A 80 -5.22 7.22 11.61
N ASP A 81 -5.68 7.92 10.58
CA ASP A 81 -6.96 7.62 9.93
C ASP A 81 -6.89 6.38 9.04
N LEU A 82 -5.68 6.00 8.59
CA LEU A 82 -5.47 4.96 7.59
C LEU A 82 -4.98 3.63 8.18
N LEU A 83 -4.15 3.70 9.22
CA LEU A 83 -3.35 2.56 9.70
C LEU A 83 -4.09 1.60 10.66
N PRO A 84 -3.67 0.32 10.72
CA PRO A 84 -2.81 -0.36 9.75
C PRO A 84 -3.45 -0.47 8.36
N ALA A 85 -2.60 -0.39 7.32
CA ALA A 85 -3.03 -0.41 5.93
C ALA A 85 -2.09 -1.23 5.05
N LEU A 86 -2.61 -1.72 3.92
CA LEU A 86 -1.80 -2.18 2.79
C LEU A 86 -1.87 -1.13 1.69
N MET A 87 -0.73 -0.56 1.32
CA MET A 87 -0.61 0.37 0.19
C MET A 87 -0.07 -0.36 -1.04
N ILE A 88 -0.65 -0.10 -2.21
CA ILE A 88 -0.22 -0.65 -3.49
C ILE A 88 0.04 0.50 -4.46
N THR A 89 1.19 0.47 -5.14
CA THR A 89 1.58 1.48 -6.13
C THR A 89 2.54 0.93 -7.17
N THR A 90 2.70 1.67 -8.27
CA THR A 90 3.78 1.49 -9.25
C THR A 90 4.98 2.40 -8.99
N LEU A 91 4.87 3.30 -8.00
CA LEU A 91 5.91 4.25 -7.63
C LEU A 91 7.12 3.52 -7.01
N HIS A 92 8.32 3.81 -7.52
CA HIS A 92 9.54 3.22 -7.00
C HIS A 92 9.89 3.76 -5.60
N PRO A 93 10.34 2.92 -4.66
CA PRO A 93 10.69 3.31 -3.29
C PRO A 93 11.63 4.51 -3.16
N LYS A 94 12.59 4.64 -4.08
CA LYS A 94 13.56 5.74 -4.14
C LYS A 94 12.90 7.13 -4.05
N TYR A 95 11.74 7.30 -4.67
CA TYR A 95 11.07 8.59 -4.68
C TYR A 95 10.72 9.06 -3.27
N PHE A 96 10.45 8.14 -2.33
CA PHE A 96 10.12 8.52 -0.95
C PHE A 96 11.32 9.04 -0.16
N ILE A 97 12.52 8.59 -0.52
CA ILE A 97 13.78 9.06 0.10
C ILE A 97 14.13 10.45 -0.44
N ASP A 98 14.05 10.61 -1.77
CA ASP A 98 14.41 11.86 -2.46
C ASP A 98 13.44 13.01 -2.17
N GLY A 99 12.23 12.68 -1.67
CA GLY A 99 11.11 13.60 -1.44
C GLY A 99 11.16 14.43 -0.16
N ASN A 100 12.17 14.27 0.69
CA ASN A 100 12.27 14.94 2.00
C ASN A 100 11.97 16.45 1.89
N ASN A 101 10.90 16.92 2.59
CA ASN A 101 10.04 18.13 2.51
C ASN A 101 10.53 19.45 1.87
N LYS A 102 11.81 19.62 1.56
CA LYS A 102 12.38 20.84 0.99
C LYS A 102 12.68 20.75 -0.50
N GLN A 103 12.72 19.55 -1.09
CA GLN A 103 13.20 19.35 -2.47
C GLN A 103 12.12 19.24 -3.56
N LEU A 104 10.83 19.18 -3.21
CA LEU A 104 9.76 19.06 -4.21
C LEU A 104 9.38 20.39 -4.89
N LYS A 105 9.85 21.54 -4.38
CA LYS A 105 9.64 22.83 -5.04
C LYS A 105 10.38 22.85 -6.39
N GLY A 106 9.64 22.63 -7.48
CA GLY A 106 10.14 22.69 -8.86
C GLY A 106 10.49 21.35 -9.50
N LYS A 107 10.31 20.21 -8.82
CA LYS A 107 10.40 18.87 -9.43
C LYS A 107 9.01 18.38 -9.85
N ASN A 108 8.95 17.64 -10.96
CA ASN A 108 7.71 16.97 -11.38
C ASN A 108 7.36 15.89 -10.36
N ILE A 109 6.19 16.03 -9.72
CA ILE A 109 5.63 14.98 -8.87
C ILE A 109 5.31 13.78 -9.77
N PRO A 110 5.73 12.55 -9.39
CA PRO A 110 5.36 11.34 -10.13
C PRO A 110 3.84 11.24 -10.28
N LYS A 111 3.35 10.78 -11.43
CA LYS A 111 1.91 10.58 -11.66
C LYS A 111 1.42 9.19 -11.22
N ASP A 112 2.31 8.36 -10.70
CA ASP A 112 1.97 7.06 -10.14
C ASP A 112 0.87 7.21 -9.09
N LYS A 113 -0.02 6.23 -9.03
CA LYS A 113 -1.21 6.30 -8.20
C LYS A 113 -1.08 5.40 -6.98
N PHE A 114 -1.90 5.68 -5.96
CA PHE A 114 -1.94 4.89 -4.73
C PHE A 114 -3.29 4.19 -4.57
N VAL A 115 -3.23 2.97 -4.05
CA VAL A 115 -4.40 2.23 -3.58
C VAL A 115 -4.15 1.86 -2.12
N PHE A 116 -5.13 2.14 -1.26
CA PHE A 116 -5.07 1.78 0.15
C PHE A 116 -6.20 0.83 0.53
N LEU A 117 -5.82 -0.21 1.27
CA LEU A 117 -6.73 -1.10 1.99
C LEU A 117 -6.58 -0.80 3.49
N GLU A 118 -7.59 -0.17 4.08
CA GLU A 118 -7.62 0.21 5.51
C GLU A 118 -7.86 -1.03 6.39
N ILE A 119 -6.83 -1.87 6.57
CA ILE A 119 -6.94 -3.19 7.22
C ILE A 119 -7.65 -3.10 8.56
N ARG A 120 -7.39 -2.05 9.35
CA ARG A 120 -8.06 -1.81 10.64
C ARG A 120 -9.58 -1.70 10.54
N LYS A 121 -10.08 -1.09 9.47
CA LYS A 121 -11.52 -0.87 9.26
C LYS A 121 -12.17 -2.08 8.60
N ILE A 122 -11.39 -2.86 7.85
CA ILE A 122 -11.83 -4.06 7.15
C ILE A 122 -11.92 -5.26 8.10
N CYS A 123 -10.90 -5.47 8.93
CA CYS A 123 -10.74 -6.64 9.78
C CYS A 123 -11.10 -6.30 11.23
N GLN A 124 -12.05 -7.03 11.81
CA GLN A 124 -12.44 -6.87 13.22
C GLN A 124 -11.73 -7.88 14.12
N ARG A 125 -11.22 -8.98 13.54
CA ARG A 125 -10.50 -10.05 14.22
C ARG A 125 -9.23 -10.43 13.46
N PRO A 126 -8.19 -10.95 14.14
CA PRO A 126 -6.98 -11.50 13.53
C PRO A 126 -7.24 -12.38 12.32
N GLN A 127 -8.15 -13.34 12.45
CA GLN A 127 -8.46 -14.29 11.39
C GLN A 127 -8.99 -13.62 10.11
N ASP A 128 -9.66 -12.47 10.26
CA ASP A 128 -10.21 -11.75 9.11
C ASP A 128 -9.08 -11.22 8.22
N VAL A 129 -7.89 -10.91 8.78
CA VAL A 129 -6.71 -10.49 8.01
C VAL A 129 -6.22 -11.61 7.10
N VAL A 130 -6.12 -12.83 7.64
CA VAL A 130 -5.67 -14.00 6.88
C VAL A 130 -6.62 -14.29 5.73
N VAL A 131 -7.93 -14.32 6.03
CA VAL A 131 -8.98 -14.54 5.02
C VAL A 131 -8.96 -13.44 3.96
N LEU A 132 -8.73 -12.19 4.36
CA LEU A 132 -8.65 -11.06 3.44
C LEU A 132 -7.48 -11.21 2.46
N LEU A 133 -6.30 -11.50 2.98
CA LEU A 133 -5.09 -11.66 2.17
C LEU A 133 -5.24 -12.82 1.20
N GLU A 134 -5.70 -13.98 1.67
CA GLU A 134 -5.91 -15.16 0.84
C GLU A 134 -6.90 -14.90 -0.31
N LYS A 135 -8.00 -14.19 -0.03
CA LYS A 135 -8.96 -13.78 -1.05
C LYS A 135 -8.38 -12.82 -2.08
N ILE A 136 -7.72 -11.74 -1.63
CA ILE A 136 -7.07 -10.78 -2.52
C ILE A 136 -6.06 -11.51 -3.42
N PHE A 137 -5.28 -12.42 -2.84
CA PHE A 137 -4.26 -13.18 -3.57
C PHE A 137 -4.87 -14.13 -4.59
N GLN A 138 -5.95 -14.82 -4.22
CA GLN A 138 -6.66 -15.70 -5.13
C GLN A 138 -7.28 -14.91 -6.29
N ASP A 139 -7.95 -13.80 -6.01
CA ASP A 139 -8.59 -12.96 -7.04
C ASP A 139 -7.56 -12.38 -8.02
N ILE A 140 -6.40 -11.92 -7.52
CA ILE A 140 -5.30 -11.45 -8.38
C ILE A 140 -4.75 -12.59 -9.24
N LYS A 141 -4.49 -13.76 -8.64
CA LYS A 141 -3.95 -14.93 -9.36
C LYS A 141 -4.89 -15.40 -10.48
N GLU A 142 -6.19 -15.39 -10.21
CA GLU A 142 -7.23 -15.79 -11.16
C GLU A 142 -7.63 -14.67 -12.14
N LYS A 143 -7.04 -13.47 -12.00
CA LYS A 143 -7.41 -12.26 -12.76
C LYS A 143 -8.90 -11.93 -12.67
N LYS A 144 -9.54 -12.30 -11.56
CA LYS A 144 -10.95 -12.03 -11.28
C LYS A 144 -11.12 -10.62 -10.73
N ALA A 145 -12.35 -10.10 -10.76
CA ALA A 145 -12.67 -8.88 -10.03
C ALA A 145 -12.61 -9.15 -8.51
N ILE A 146 -12.02 -8.25 -7.72
CA ILE A 146 -12.14 -8.30 -6.26
C ILE A 146 -13.56 -7.83 -5.90
N GLN A 147 -14.47 -8.77 -5.73
CA GLN A 147 -15.88 -8.44 -5.51
C GLN A 147 -16.15 -7.94 -4.08
N ASP A 148 -15.22 -8.20 -3.16
CA ASP A 148 -15.38 -7.93 -1.73
C ASP A 148 -15.04 -6.49 -1.33
N PHE A 149 -14.66 -5.63 -2.28
CA PHE A 149 -14.26 -4.25 -1.97
C PHE A 149 -14.90 -3.23 -2.90
N LYS A 150 -15.26 -2.06 -2.39
CA LYS A 150 -15.75 -0.92 -3.18
C LYS A 150 -14.89 0.32 -2.95
N VAL A 151 -14.95 1.29 -3.86
CA VAL A 151 -14.22 2.55 -3.70
C VAL A 151 -14.96 3.36 -2.65
N LYS A 152 -14.32 3.57 -1.50
CA LYS A 152 -14.82 4.43 -0.44
C LYS A 152 -14.58 5.90 -0.77
N LYS A 153 -13.37 6.19 -1.24
CA LYS A 153 -12.91 7.55 -1.50
C LYS A 153 -11.93 7.57 -2.66
N GLU A 154 -12.10 8.56 -3.53
CA GLU A 154 -11.15 8.93 -4.58
C GLU A 154 -10.57 10.30 -4.24
N LEU A 155 -9.25 10.43 -4.27
CA LEU A 155 -8.52 11.68 -4.09
C LEU A 155 -7.79 11.99 -5.40
N LYS A 156 -7.89 13.24 -5.86
CA LYS A 156 -7.24 13.68 -7.09
C LYS A 156 -5.95 14.43 -6.78
N GLY A 157 -4.86 14.06 -7.45
CA GLY A 157 -3.57 14.73 -7.33
C GLY A 157 -3.66 16.21 -7.71
N GLY A 158 -2.91 17.04 -6.99
CA GLY A 158 -2.91 18.50 -7.16
C GLY A 158 -4.04 19.25 -6.45
N ALA A 159 -5.00 18.54 -5.83
CA ALA A 159 -6.05 19.16 -5.03
C ALA A 159 -5.62 19.30 -3.55
N GLY A 160 -5.41 20.52 -3.08
CA GLY A 160 -5.05 20.78 -1.68
C GLY A 160 -3.69 20.17 -1.31
N LYS A 161 -3.66 19.29 -0.29
CA LYS A 161 -2.46 18.56 0.13
C LYS A 161 -2.26 17.23 -0.61
N ILE A 162 -3.16 16.87 -1.52
CA ILE A 162 -3.09 15.63 -2.28
C ILE A 162 -2.10 15.78 -3.43
N LEU A 163 -1.05 14.95 -3.45
CA LEU A 163 0.02 14.97 -4.44
C LEU A 163 -0.29 14.04 -5.63
N ASN A 164 -0.86 12.86 -5.34
CA ASN A 164 -1.09 11.79 -6.31
C ASN A 164 -2.57 11.38 -6.35
N ASP A 165 -3.02 10.79 -7.45
CA ASP A 165 -4.35 10.17 -7.45
C ASP A 165 -4.37 8.97 -6.49
N THR A 166 -5.43 8.83 -5.70
CA THR A 166 -5.53 7.79 -4.68
C THR A 166 -6.93 7.21 -4.59
N LEU A 167 -7.00 5.87 -4.50
CA LEU A 167 -8.21 5.14 -4.14
C LEU A 167 -8.08 4.55 -2.75
N ILE A 168 -9.06 4.81 -1.88
CA ILE A 168 -9.21 4.13 -0.60
C ILE A 168 -10.35 3.14 -0.75
N LEU A 169 -10.07 1.87 -0.45
CA LEU A 169 -11.00 0.77 -0.62
C LEU A 169 -11.60 0.37 0.73
N GLU A 170 -12.88 0.00 0.73
CA GLU A 170 -13.57 -0.56 1.90
C GLU A 170 -14.32 -1.84 1.56
N PRO A 171 -14.66 -2.69 2.55
CA PRO A 171 -15.41 -3.90 2.32
C PRO A 171 -16.77 -3.62 1.68
N ASN A 172 -17.15 -4.48 0.76
CA ASN A 172 -18.42 -4.43 0.08
C ASN A 172 -19.44 -5.30 0.83
N VAL A 173 -20.29 -4.66 1.64
CA VAL A 173 -21.38 -5.32 2.37
C VAL A 173 -22.63 -5.53 1.49
N GLY A 174 -22.62 -5.09 0.21
CA GLY A 174 -23.80 -4.99 -0.66
C GLY A 174 -23.65 -5.54 -2.09
N GLY A 175 -22.60 -6.33 -2.38
CA GLY A 175 -22.48 -7.05 -3.66
C GLY A 175 -21.98 -6.25 -4.88
N ILE A 176 -21.65 -4.95 -4.74
CA ILE A 176 -20.98 -4.15 -5.79
C ILE A 176 -19.49 -4.00 -5.49
N GLY A 177 -18.65 -4.86 -6.06
CA GLY A 177 -17.21 -4.84 -5.86
C GLY A 177 -16.41 -4.04 -6.89
N ILE A 178 -15.09 -4.00 -6.72
CA ILE A 178 -14.13 -3.36 -7.62
C ILE A 178 -13.50 -4.41 -8.52
N ASN A 179 -13.60 -4.19 -9.81
CA ASN A 179 -12.85 -4.99 -10.75
C ASN A 179 -11.34 -4.71 -10.59
N LEU A 180 -10.54 -5.73 -10.26
CA LEU A 180 -9.08 -5.65 -10.21
C LEU A 180 -8.47 -5.12 -11.51
N ASN A 181 -9.08 -5.45 -12.65
CA ASN A 181 -8.64 -4.89 -13.93
C ASN A 181 -8.84 -3.38 -13.97
N ASN A 182 -9.89 -2.85 -13.34
CA ASN A 182 -10.08 -1.41 -13.20
C ASN A 182 -9.06 -0.81 -12.22
N LEU A 183 -8.70 -1.52 -11.15
CA LEU A 183 -7.68 -1.10 -10.20
C LEU A 183 -6.28 -1.06 -10.84
N PHE A 184 -5.91 -2.11 -11.57
CA PHE A 184 -4.64 -2.16 -12.31
C PHE A 184 -4.62 -1.21 -13.49
N LYS A 185 -5.75 -1.01 -14.17
CA LYS A 185 -5.88 0.04 -15.20
C LYS A 185 -5.69 1.41 -14.58
N PHE A 186 -6.33 1.69 -13.45
CA PHE A 186 -6.13 2.92 -12.69
C PHE A 186 -4.64 3.13 -12.39
N LEU A 187 -3.95 2.12 -11.84
CA LEU A 187 -2.50 2.19 -11.55
C LEU A 187 -1.61 2.35 -12.81
N LYS A 188 -2.06 1.88 -13.99
CA LYS A 188 -1.29 1.96 -15.25
C LYS A 188 -1.57 3.21 -16.09
N ASP A 189 -2.73 3.82 -15.96
CA ASP A 189 -3.10 5.07 -16.66
C ASP A 189 -2.26 6.23 -16.10
N ARG A 190 -1.10 6.50 -16.71
CA ARG A 190 -0.14 7.57 -16.35
C ARG A 190 -0.38 8.87 -17.10
#